data_AF-A0A6A5Q7A5-F1
#
_entry.id   AF-A0A6A5Q7A5-F1
#
_cell.length_a   1.000
_cell.length_b   1.000
_cell.length_c   1.000
_cell.angle_alpha   90.00
_cell.angle_beta   90.00
_cell.angle_gamma   90.00
#
_symmetry.space_group_name_H-M   'P 1'
#
loop_
_entity.id
_entity.type
_entity.pdbx_description
1 polymer ?
#
loop_
_entity_poly.entity_id
_entity_poly.type
_entity_poly.pdbx_seq_one_letter_code
_entity_poly.pdbx_strand_id
1 'polypeptide(L)'
;MSAPNQNQPGLVASHAQYVKGAAEETIGNVTGNEAWKASGVQDKDQAVDAMKAASAHRDASTQGYGGIEQKAGSLVGCEGMEKEGAENRPAMAPQSYNQGVPDIPYFTPQHITSPGTISQDVKATKPTPTLFTPLTIRGSTLRNRIIVAPMCQYSTASHGPSTGALTDYHIATLGHYALKGAGLVFIEATGVQPNGRISPNCPGLWSDAQIPALRRVSDFIKSQGSLSGIQLAHAGRKASTCASWIAGTLKTEGGKRKVSVRAEADVGGWPDNVIGPMGGEEWTWDLKPLSDEESGYCAPRAPSEQEIGEVVQDWAKAAERAVKAGIDVIEIHGAHGYLIHQFLSPITNQRTDKYGGSFENRTRLLVEIIRAIRAVIPATMPLFLRISTTEWMEDSDLGKQHGSWDVESSIRLAKLLPALGVDLLDASSGGNHPIQRINPFNSMDYQTLIASRIRTECKQSHLNLLIGAVGLITEAEQARHIVQGGGAAHMVDKHIAHEAHAALGMTQRTDGKEPMADVILVARQFMREPEWVLKVAWQLGVDVAWPNQFLRVRFPKLYCRLVRLAQEKETRNHDGWNSLWDYGVFLFSGVWKLAAPGTACSAAQGNIKPKS
;
A
#
# COMPACT_ATOMS: atom_id res chain seq x y z
N MET A 1 21.16 25.30 42.31
CA MET A 1 22.63 25.26 42.34
C MET A 1 23.07 23.88 42.81
N SER A 2 23.52 23.05 41.86
CA SER A 2 24.38 21.88 42.07
C SER A 2 25.03 21.61 40.71
N ALA A 3 26.36 21.62 40.67
CA ALA A 3 27.13 21.50 39.43
C ALA A 3 27.00 20.08 38.83
N PRO A 4 26.96 19.93 37.49
CA PRO A 4 27.03 18.61 36.88
C PRO A 4 28.46 18.06 36.98
N ASN A 5 28.53 16.80 37.40
CA ASN A 5 29.71 15.96 37.55
C ASN A 5 30.46 15.82 36.20
N GLN A 6 31.72 16.23 36.11
CA GLN A 6 32.53 16.28 34.88
C GLN A 6 33.09 14.92 34.39
N ASN A 7 32.58 13.78 34.86
CA ASN A 7 33.14 12.46 34.56
C ASN A 7 32.14 11.46 33.95
N GLN A 8 31.30 11.91 33.01
CA GLN A 8 30.60 10.98 32.11
C GLN A 8 31.27 10.98 30.73
N PRO A 9 31.74 9.83 30.21
CA PRO A 9 32.27 9.76 28.85
C PRO A 9 31.17 10.16 27.86
N GLY A 10 31.37 11.27 27.15
CA GLY A 10 30.40 11.78 26.18
C GLY A 10 30.13 10.80 25.03
N LEU A 11 29.03 11.00 24.30
CA LEU A 11 28.56 10.15 23.18
C LEU A 11 29.68 9.74 22.20
N VAL A 12 30.71 10.57 22.03
CA VAL A 12 31.87 10.31 21.17
C VAL A 12 32.73 9.15 21.70
N ALA A 13 32.92 9.03 23.01
CA ALA A 13 33.68 7.94 23.62
C ALA A 13 32.95 6.59 23.50
N SER A 14 31.61 6.59 23.59
CA SER A 14 30.80 5.39 23.35
C SER A 14 30.81 4.95 21.88
N HIS A 15 30.87 5.90 20.94
CA HIS A 15 30.96 5.59 19.51
C HIS A 15 32.35 5.05 19.15
N ALA A 16 33.42 5.62 19.72
CA ALA A 16 34.78 5.11 19.56
C ALA A 16 34.96 3.70 20.14
N GLN A 17 34.31 3.38 21.28
CA GLN A 17 34.31 2.02 21.83
C GLN A 17 33.54 1.01 20.95
N TYR A 18 32.42 1.42 20.36
CA TYR A 18 31.66 0.58 19.43
C TYR A 18 32.43 0.30 18.14
N VAL A 19 33.07 1.33 17.56
CA VAL A 19 33.94 1.19 16.38
C VAL A 19 35.16 0.33 16.69
N LYS A 20 35.74 0.48 17.89
CA LYS A 20 36.83 -0.37 18.37
C LYS A 20 36.41 -1.84 18.49
N GLY A 21 35.25 -2.12 19.08
CA GLY A 21 34.71 -3.49 19.17
C GLY A 21 34.44 -4.13 17.81
N ALA A 22 33.86 -3.37 16.87
CA ALA A 22 33.61 -3.83 15.51
C ALA A 22 34.92 -4.06 14.71
N ALA A 23 35.95 -3.23 14.93
CA ALA A 23 37.26 -3.40 14.33
C ALA A 23 38.00 -4.61 14.91
N GLU A 24 37.94 -4.84 16.23
CA GLU A 24 38.54 -6.00 16.90
C GLU A 24 37.86 -7.32 16.47
N GLU A 25 36.54 -7.32 16.28
CA GLU A 25 35.78 -8.46 15.76
C GLU A 25 36.10 -8.74 14.28
N THR A 26 36.29 -7.69 13.48
CA THR A 26 36.71 -7.82 12.07
C THR A 26 38.16 -8.32 11.97
N ILE A 27 39.07 -7.83 12.82
CA ILE A 27 40.47 -8.28 12.88
C ILE A 27 40.55 -9.73 13.39
N GLY A 28 39.76 -10.10 14.39
CA GLY A 28 39.63 -11.48 14.87
C GLY A 28 39.20 -12.43 13.76
N ASN A 29 38.23 -12.04 12.93
CA ASN A 29 37.79 -12.81 11.77
C ASN A 29 38.86 -12.91 10.66
N VAL A 30 39.71 -11.89 10.50
CA VAL A 30 40.86 -11.93 9.55
C VAL A 30 41.96 -12.87 10.05
N THR A 31 42.19 -12.98 11.37
CA THR A 31 43.17 -13.93 11.93
C THR A 31 42.75 -15.41 11.90
N GLY A 32 41.45 -15.68 11.71
CA GLY A 32 40.91 -17.03 11.55
C GLY A 32 40.94 -17.56 10.11
N ASN A 33 41.17 -16.69 9.12
CA ASN A 33 41.23 -17.05 7.71
C ASN A 33 42.67 -16.99 7.20
N GLU A 34 43.04 -17.80 6.21
CA GLU A 34 44.43 -18.01 5.75
C GLU A 34 45.14 -16.78 5.12
N ALA A 35 44.66 -15.56 5.39
CA ALA A 35 45.19 -14.29 4.87
C ALA A 35 46.64 -13.98 5.28
N TRP A 36 47.20 -14.65 6.29
CA TRP A 36 48.61 -14.47 6.71
C TRP A 36 49.62 -15.05 5.71
N LYS A 37 49.22 -15.96 4.80
CA LYS A 37 50.11 -16.53 3.78
C LYS A 37 50.56 -15.51 2.73
N ALA A 38 49.84 -14.39 2.59
CA ALA A 38 50.15 -13.33 1.63
C ALA A 38 51.22 -12.33 2.12
N SER A 39 51.61 -12.36 3.40
CA SER A 39 52.58 -11.41 3.97
C SER A 39 54.04 -11.88 3.93
N GLY A 40 54.31 -13.07 3.39
CA GLY A 40 55.68 -13.61 3.25
C GLY A 40 56.37 -14.00 4.56
N VAL A 41 55.63 -14.05 5.67
CA VAL A 41 56.17 -14.45 7.00
C VAL A 41 55.95 -15.95 7.19
N GLN A 42 57.02 -16.68 7.53
CA GLN A 42 57.02 -18.15 7.59
C GLN A 42 56.31 -18.73 8.81
N ASP A 43 55.96 -17.91 9.80
CA ASP A 43 55.36 -18.35 11.06
C ASP A 43 54.27 -17.38 11.56
N LYS A 44 53.15 -17.93 12.02
CA LYS A 44 51.98 -17.21 12.53
C LYS A 44 52.31 -16.44 13.82
N ASP A 45 53.19 -16.99 14.65
CA ASP A 45 53.55 -16.34 15.93
C ASP A 45 54.47 -15.13 15.72
N GLN A 46 55.34 -15.15 14.70
CA GLN A 46 56.15 -13.99 14.30
C GLN A 46 55.30 -12.84 13.72
N ALA A 47 54.24 -13.15 12.98
CA ALA A 47 53.32 -12.14 12.46
C ALA A 47 52.54 -11.45 13.59
N VAL A 48 52.17 -12.21 14.62
CA VAL A 48 51.50 -11.69 15.82
C VAL A 48 52.44 -10.81 16.65
N ASP A 49 53.71 -11.19 16.81
CA ASP A 49 54.69 -10.41 17.56
C ASP A 49 55.11 -9.12 16.82
N ALA A 50 55.21 -9.14 15.49
CA ALA A 50 55.43 -7.94 14.68
C ALA A 50 54.25 -6.95 14.80
N MET A 51 53.02 -7.44 14.85
CA MET A 51 51.83 -6.61 15.05
C MET A 51 51.74 -6.04 16.47
N LYS A 52 52.16 -6.81 17.49
CA LYS A 52 52.25 -6.32 18.88
C LYS A 52 53.34 -5.26 19.05
N ALA A 53 54.49 -5.43 18.40
CA ALA A 53 55.57 -4.44 18.39
C ALA A 53 55.14 -3.11 17.72
N ALA A 54 54.35 -3.18 16.64
CA ALA A 54 53.77 -2.00 15.98
C ALA A 54 52.71 -1.27 16.84
N SER A 55 52.08 -1.99 17.77
CA SER A 55 51.12 -1.44 18.73
C SER A 55 51.80 -0.76 19.94
N ALA A 56 52.99 -1.22 20.32
CA ALA A 56 53.70 -0.77 21.52
C ALA A 56 54.42 0.59 21.39
N HIS A 57 54.58 1.14 20.18
CA HIS A 57 55.22 2.44 19.93
C HIS A 57 54.22 3.59 19.65
N ARG A 58 53.14 3.70 20.43
CA ARG A 58 52.20 4.83 20.33
C ARG A 58 52.06 5.60 21.64
N ASP A 59 53.14 6.27 22.02
CA ASP A 59 53.07 7.49 22.83
C ASP A 59 53.79 8.63 22.12
N ALA A 60 53.13 9.80 22.12
CA ALA A 60 53.60 11.12 21.69
C ALA A 60 53.90 11.36 20.18
N SER A 61 52.87 11.73 19.41
CA SER A 61 52.86 12.95 18.56
C SER A 61 51.64 12.99 17.63
N THR A 62 50.85 14.06 17.75
CA THR A 62 49.64 14.38 17.01
C THR A 62 49.92 14.92 15.59
N GLN A 63 50.62 14.14 14.75
CA GLN A 63 50.79 14.51 13.33
C GLN A 63 50.61 13.35 12.32
N GLY A 64 50.39 12.10 12.76
CA GLY A 64 50.29 10.94 11.84
C GLY A 64 48.88 10.42 11.51
N TYR A 65 47.83 10.89 12.21
CA TYR A 65 46.48 10.29 12.09
C TYR A 65 45.74 10.64 10.78
N GLY A 66 46.09 11.76 10.12
CA GLY A 66 45.44 12.18 8.87
C GLY A 66 45.64 11.22 7.70
N GLY A 67 46.75 10.47 7.65
CA GLY A 67 47.07 9.60 6.51
C GLY A 67 46.34 8.25 6.49
N ILE A 68 45.97 7.73 7.66
CA ILE A 68 45.26 6.43 7.77
C ILE A 68 43.75 6.65 7.62
N GLU A 69 43.20 7.74 8.15
CA GLU A 69 41.81 8.14 7.89
C GLU A 69 41.59 8.55 6.43
N GLN A 70 42.55 9.23 5.78
CA GLN A 70 42.48 9.47 4.33
C GLN A 70 42.52 8.17 3.52
N LYS A 71 43.40 7.23 3.85
CA LYS A 71 43.45 5.93 3.13
C LYS A 71 42.22 5.07 3.38
N ALA A 72 41.67 5.07 4.60
CA ALA A 72 40.41 4.40 4.90
C ALA A 72 39.23 5.08 4.18
N GLY A 73 39.20 6.41 4.18
CA GLY A 73 38.21 7.27 3.51
C GLY A 73 38.20 7.10 1.98
N SER A 74 39.38 6.96 1.35
CA SER A 74 39.51 6.70 -0.09
C SER A 74 39.12 5.27 -0.49
N LEU A 75 39.29 4.29 0.42
CA LEU A 75 38.85 2.90 0.22
C LEU A 75 37.32 2.71 0.33
N VAL A 76 36.64 3.54 1.15
CA VAL A 76 35.18 3.51 1.38
C VAL A 76 34.39 4.55 0.59
N GLY A 77 35.06 5.50 -0.08
CA GLY A 77 34.41 6.54 -0.90
C GLY A 77 33.75 7.67 -0.10
N CYS A 78 34.27 7.96 1.10
CA CYS A 78 33.74 9.01 1.99
C CYS A 78 34.56 10.31 1.96
N GLU A 79 35.53 10.46 1.05
CA GLU A 79 36.27 11.71 0.89
C GLU A 79 35.34 12.84 0.42
N GLY A 80 35.16 13.87 1.25
CA GLY A 80 34.38 15.06 0.92
C GLY A 80 33.04 15.24 1.64
N MET A 81 32.55 14.23 2.38
CA MET A 81 31.24 14.32 3.06
C MET A 81 31.19 15.37 4.18
N GLU A 82 32.33 15.71 4.80
CA GLU A 82 32.40 16.82 5.77
C GLU A 82 32.29 18.20 5.10
N LYS A 83 32.83 18.36 3.89
CA LYS A 83 32.80 19.64 3.16
C LYS A 83 31.47 19.89 2.47
N GLU A 84 30.81 18.85 1.94
CA GLU A 84 29.44 18.97 1.38
C GLU A 84 28.38 19.32 2.44
N GLY A 85 28.64 19.04 3.73
CA GLY A 85 27.71 19.37 4.82
C GLY A 85 27.81 20.80 5.36
N ALA A 86 28.95 21.47 5.17
CA ALA A 86 29.26 22.74 5.83
C ALA A 86 28.91 23.98 4.98
N GLU A 87 28.93 23.87 3.65
CA GLU A 87 28.73 25.02 2.75
C GLU A 87 27.28 25.10 2.25
N ASN A 88 26.34 25.54 3.10
CA ASN A 88 25.11 26.31 2.76
C ASN A 88 23.91 26.17 3.72
N ARG A 89 24.01 25.50 4.87
CA ARG A 89 22.89 25.51 5.84
C ARG A 89 23.06 26.64 6.86
N PRO A 90 22.18 27.67 6.88
CA PRO A 90 22.20 28.63 7.97
C PRO A 90 22.05 27.87 9.28
N ALA A 91 22.94 28.15 10.24
CA ALA A 91 22.97 27.49 11.54
C ALA A 91 21.67 27.82 12.30
N MET A 92 20.66 26.96 12.18
CA MET A 92 19.47 27.05 13.02
C MET A 92 19.79 26.53 14.42
N ALA A 93 19.31 27.21 15.46
CA ALA A 93 19.53 26.82 16.85
C ALA A 93 19.05 25.37 17.11
N PRO A 94 19.70 24.58 17.99
CA PRO A 94 19.34 23.17 18.25
C PRO A 94 17.85 22.93 18.57
N GLN A 95 17.19 23.94 19.15
CA GLN A 95 15.78 23.92 19.54
C GLN A 95 14.81 23.92 18.34
N SER A 96 15.26 24.30 17.14
CA SER A 96 14.42 24.29 15.92
C SER A 96 14.35 22.93 15.22
N TYR A 97 15.12 21.92 15.64
CA TYR A 97 15.17 20.61 14.97
C TYR A 97 14.09 19.62 15.41
N ASN A 98 13.46 19.84 16.56
CA ASN A 98 12.46 18.93 17.13
C ASN A 98 11.21 19.69 17.59
N GLN A 99 10.74 20.62 16.74
CA GLN A 99 9.49 21.33 16.98
C GLN A 99 8.32 20.35 16.93
N GLY A 100 7.32 20.57 17.79
CA GLY A 100 6.09 19.80 17.75
C GLY A 100 5.20 20.24 16.59
N VAL A 101 4.42 19.32 16.02
CA VAL A 101 3.34 19.68 15.09
C VAL A 101 2.36 20.60 15.84
N PRO A 102 1.99 21.77 15.27
CA PRO A 102 1.06 22.68 15.92
C PRO A 102 -0.37 22.12 15.93
N ASP A 103 -1.22 22.70 16.80
CA ASP A 103 -2.67 22.51 16.80
C ASP A 103 -3.18 21.07 17.02
N ILE A 104 -2.37 20.20 17.63
CA ILE A 104 -2.77 18.85 18.06
C ILE A 104 -2.56 18.67 19.58
N PRO A 105 -3.35 17.81 20.27
CA PRO A 105 -3.35 17.74 21.73
C PRO A 105 -2.16 16.96 22.34
N TYR A 106 -1.16 16.58 21.55
CA TYR A 106 0.01 15.83 21.99
C TYR A 106 1.25 16.22 21.19
N PHE A 107 2.43 16.00 21.77
CA PHE A 107 3.68 16.21 21.06
C PHE A 107 3.93 15.09 20.04
N THR A 108 4.18 15.47 18.80
CA THR A 108 4.85 14.63 17.79
C THR A 108 5.76 15.53 16.98
N PRO A 109 6.97 15.10 16.62
CA PRO A 109 7.91 15.99 15.97
C PRO A 109 7.45 16.30 14.56
N GLN A 110 7.45 17.58 14.23
CA GLN A 110 7.20 18.07 12.90
C GLN A 110 8.36 17.66 11.99
N HIS A 111 8.04 16.98 10.89
CA HIS A 111 9.04 16.64 9.88
C HIS A 111 9.51 17.90 9.17
N ILE A 112 10.83 18.06 9.01
CA ILE A 112 11.42 19.17 8.23
C ILE A 112 10.92 19.08 6.78
N THR A 113 11.02 17.87 6.22
CA THR A 113 10.41 17.48 4.95
C THR A 113 9.59 16.23 5.21
N SER A 114 8.33 16.26 4.81
CA SER A 114 7.39 15.15 4.99
C SER A 114 7.93 13.85 4.37
N PRO A 115 7.93 12.71 5.10
CA PRO A 115 8.43 11.43 4.58
C PRO A 115 7.80 11.04 3.24
N GLY A 116 8.57 10.41 2.36
CA GLY A 116 8.11 10.01 1.02
C GLY A 116 7.99 11.16 0.00
N THR A 117 8.35 12.39 0.37
CA THR A 117 8.55 13.52 -0.54
C THR A 117 9.98 13.49 -1.09
N ILE A 118 10.20 13.89 -2.34
CA ILE A 118 11.56 13.98 -2.91
C ILE A 118 12.46 14.87 -2.05
N SER A 119 13.68 14.39 -1.80
CA SER A 119 14.72 15.16 -1.10
C SER A 119 15.24 16.29 -2.00
N GLN A 120 15.26 17.53 -1.51
CA GLN A 120 15.76 18.68 -2.27
C GLN A 120 17.30 18.76 -2.33
N ASP A 121 18.00 17.96 -1.51
CA ASP A 121 19.45 18.04 -1.30
C ASP A 121 20.29 17.29 -2.37
N VAL A 122 19.66 16.68 -3.39
CA VAL A 122 20.38 15.91 -4.41
C VAL A 122 20.28 16.60 -5.76
N LYS A 123 21.43 16.94 -6.38
CA LYS A 123 21.51 17.25 -7.82
C LYS A 123 20.98 16.03 -8.58
N ALA A 124 19.72 16.06 -8.97
CA ALA A 124 19.04 14.93 -9.59
C ALA A 124 19.74 14.56 -10.90
N THR A 125 20.43 13.43 -10.93
CA THR A 125 21.07 12.89 -12.14
C THR A 125 20.08 12.17 -13.06
N LYS A 126 18.84 11.93 -12.59
CA LYS A 126 17.73 11.31 -13.32
C LYS A 126 16.41 12.05 -13.05
N PRO A 127 15.48 12.10 -14.01
CA PRO A 127 14.16 12.69 -13.82
C PRO A 127 13.37 11.93 -12.74
N THR A 128 12.70 12.68 -11.87
CA THR A 128 11.83 12.13 -10.83
C THR A 128 10.68 11.33 -11.45
N PRO A 129 10.49 10.04 -11.07
CA PRO A 129 9.34 9.27 -11.53
C PRO A 129 8.02 9.94 -11.14
N THR A 130 7.03 9.89 -12.04
CA THR A 130 5.68 10.46 -11.82
C THR A 130 5.04 9.94 -10.54
N LEU A 131 5.38 8.71 -10.14
CA LEU A 131 4.94 8.10 -8.88
C LEU A 131 5.27 8.96 -7.64
N PHE A 132 6.37 9.71 -7.66
CA PHE A 132 6.82 10.58 -6.58
C PHE A 132 6.64 12.08 -6.88
N THR A 133 5.91 12.43 -7.94
CA THR A 133 5.53 13.83 -8.17
C THR A 133 4.23 14.16 -7.42
N PRO A 134 4.11 15.38 -6.88
CA PRO A 134 2.87 15.80 -6.25
C PRO A 134 1.68 15.83 -7.22
N LEU A 135 0.47 15.61 -6.69
CA LEU A 135 -0.79 15.75 -7.43
C LEU A 135 -1.77 16.56 -6.59
N THR A 136 -2.15 17.74 -7.06
CA THR A 136 -3.17 18.58 -6.44
C THR A 136 -4.55 18.21 -6.97
N ILE A 137 -5.47 17.94 -6.05
CA ILE A 137 -6.88 17.70 -6.33
C ILE A 137 -7.66 18.70 -5.49
N ARG A 138 -8.34 19.65 -6.15
CA ARG A 138 -8.99 20.79 -5.49
C ARG A 138 -8.03 21.51 -4.52
N GLY A 139 -8.35 21.55 -3.23
CA GLY A 139 -7.54 22.22 -2.20
C GLY A 139 -6.50 21.31 -1.51
N SER A 140 -6.40 20.04 -1.90
CA SER A 140 -5.51 19.08 -1.25
C SER A 140 -4.40 18.61 -2.20
N THR A 141 -3.17 18.53 -1.69
CA THR A 141 -2.02 18.08 -2.49
C THR A 141 -1.48 16.77 -1.95
N LEU A 142 -1.53 15.73 -2.77
CA LEU A 142 -0.81 14.49 -2.52
C LEU A 142 0.68 14.74 -2.72
N ARG A 143 1.52 14.38 -1.74
CA ARG A 143 3.00 14.50 -1.85
C ARG A 143 3.62 13.53 -2.86
N ASN A 144 2.95 12.42 -3.12
CA ASN A 144 3.27 11.40 -4.11
C ASN A 144 1.98 10.68 -4.51
N ARG A 145 2.04 9.82 -5.54
CA ARG A 145 0.86 9.20 -6.15
C ARG A 145 0.50 7.84 -5.55
N ILE A 146 0.98 7.56 -4.34
CA ILE A 146 0.80 6.29 -3.63
C ILE A 146 -0.21 6.48 -2.50
N ILE A 147 -1.35 5.81 -2.62
CA ILE A 147 -2.46 5.90 -1.68
C ILE A 147 -2.61 4.55 -0.96
N VAL A 148 -2.82 4.57 0.36
CA VAL A 148 -3.24 3.38 1.10
C VAL A 148 -4.74 3.17 0.87
N ALA A 149 -5.11 2.04 0.28
CA ALA A 149 -6.51 1.70 0.05
C ALA A 149 -7.27 1.47 1.38
N PRO A 150 -8.59 1.73 1.42
CA PRO A 150 -9.41 1.38 2.58
C PRO A 150 -9.42 -0.14 2.79
N MET A 151 -9.03 -0.58 3.98
CA MET A 151 -8.92 -2.01 4.35
C MET A 151 -9.59 -2.24 5.70
N CYS A 152 -10.68 -3.01 5.73
CA CYS A 152 -11.38 -3.29 6.97
C CYS A 152 -10.49 -4.01 7.99
N GLN A 153 -10.39 -3.47 9.21
CA GLN A 153 -9.62 -4.01 10.31
C GLN A 153 -10.50 -4.77 11.30
N TYR A 154 -11.81 -4.47 11.34
CA TYR A 154 -12.77 -5.11 12.26
C TYR A 154 -12.37 -4.97 13.75
N SER A 155 -11.91 -3.77 14.14
CA SER A 155 -11.26 -3.50 15.43
C SER A 155 -11.95 -2.40 16.26
N THR A 156 -13.26 -2.22 16.08
CA THR A 156 -14.09 -1.36 16.94
C THR A 156 -14.94 -2.17 17.92
N ALA A 157 -15.48 -1.52 18.96
CA ALA A 157 -16.35 -2.19 19.92
C ALA A 157 -17.66 -2.65 19.25
N SER A 158 -18.05 -3.91 19.49
CA SER A 158 -19.29 -4.49 18.96
C SER A 158 -20.55 -3.95 19.63
N HIS A 159 -20.44 -3.48 20.89
CA HIS A 159 -21.55 -2.94 21.67
C HIS A 159 -21.08 -1.83 22.63
N GLY A 160 -22.03 -1.09 23.19
CA GLY A 160 -21.78 -0.05 24.20
C GLY A 160 -21.54 1.35 23.63
N PRO A 161 -21.13 2.31 24.48
CA PRO A 161 -21.06 3.72 24.11
C PRO A 161 -19.98 4.04 23.07
N SER A 162 -19.01 3.14 22.87
CA SER A 162 -17.92 3.29 21.89
C SER A 162 -18.18 2.53 20.58
N THR A 163 -19.38 2.00 20.35
CA THR A 163 -19.69 1.26 19.12
C THR A 163 -19.44 2.11 17.87
N GLY A 164 -18.67 1.53 16.94
CA GLY A 164 -18.25 2.19 15.70
C GLY A 164 -17.15 3.24 15.87
N ALA A 165 -16.74 3.59 17.10
CA ALA A 165 -15.64 4.53 17.30
C ALA A 165 -14.29 3.88 17.00
N LEU A 166 -13.40 4.62 16.31
CA LEU A 166 -12.02 4.18 16.09
C LEU A 166 -11.27 4.04 17.41
N THR A 167 -10.32 3.12 17.44
CA THR A 167 -9.54 2.71 18.62
C THR A 167 -8.04 2.96 18.39
N ASP A 168 -7.23 2.80 19.44
CA ASP A 168 -5.76 2.88 19.35
C ASP A 168 -5.17 1.92 18.30
N TYR A 169 -5.86 0.81 18.02
CA TYR A 169 -5.50 -0.10 16.92
C TYR A 169 -5.36 0.65 15.58
N HIS A 170 -6.28 1.56 15.29
CA HIS A 170 -6.30 2.30 14.02
C HIS A 170 -5.16 3.32 13.97
N ILE A 171 -4.79 3.92 15.11
CA ILE A 171 -3.62 4.81 15.21
C ILE A 171 -2.34 4.02 14.93
N ALA A 172 -2.16 2.87 15.58
CA ALA A 172 -0.97 2.04 15.41
C ALA A 172 -0.81 1.54 13.95
N THR A 173 -1.92 1.15 13.31
CA THR A 173 -1.92 0.60 11.96
C THR A 173 -1.81 1.69 10.88
N LEU A 174 -2.74 2.64 10.84
CA LEU A 174 -2.78 3.68 9.81
C LEU A 174 -1.65 4.70 9.98
N GLY A 175 -1.27 4.97 11.23
CA GLY A 175 -0.17 5.84 11.57
C GLY A 175 1.18 5.37 11.03
N HIS A 176 1.42 4.04 11.01
CA HIS A 176 2.64 3.49 10.40
C HIS A 176 2.71 3.75 8.90
N TYR A 177 1.59 3.69 8.18
CA TYR A 177 1.57 3.96 6.74
C TYR A 177 1.82 5.45 6.45
N ALA A 178 1.22 6.33 7.25
CA ALA A 178 1.40 7.78 7.16
C ALA A 178 2.86 8.19 7.45
N LEU A 179 3.41 7.68 8.56
CA LEU A 179 4.81 7.89 8.97
C LEU A 179 5.80 7.47 7.89
N LYS A 180 5.51 6.38 7.18
CA LYS A 180 6.42 5.80 6.20
C LYS A 180 6.15 6.25 4.76
N GLY A 181 5.46 7.38 4.59
CA GLY A 181 5.55 8.19 3.37
C GLY A 181 4.38 8.10 2.39
N ALA A 182 3.27 7.41 2.72
CA ALA A 182 2.09 7.39 1.86
C ALA A 182 1.52 8.80 1.61
N GLY A 183 1.05 9.09 0.38
CA GLY A 183 0.49 10.40 0.04
C GLY A 183 -0.86 10.68 0.67
N LEU A 184 -1.70 9.65 0.76
CA LEU A 184 -3.01 9.64 1.40
C LEU A 184 -3.23 8.28 2.06
N VAL A 185 -3.79 8.28 3.27
CA VAL A 185 -4.17 7.08 4.01
C VAL A 185 -5.68 7.05 4.21
N PHE A 186 -6.35 6.04 3.63
CA PHE A 186 -7.77 5.84 3.89
C PHE A 186 -8.01 5.07 5.19
N ILE A 187 -8.87 5.63 6.03
CA ILE A 187 -9.63 4.92 7.05
C ILE A 187 -10.63 3.99 6.32
N GLU A 188 -10.80 2.79 6.86
CA GLU A 188 -11.60 1.72 6.26
C GLU A 188 -13.08 2.08 6.07
N ALA A 189 -13.80 1.20 5.34
CA ALA A 189 -15.24 1.31 5.13
C ALA A 189 -16.00 1.59 6.43
N THR A 190 -16.48 2.82 6.57
CA THR A 190 -17.10 3.36 7.77
C THR A 190 -18.59 3.48 7.56
N GLY A 191 -19.37 2.77 8.37
CA GLY A 191 -20.83 2.69 8.24
C GLY A 191 -21.52 4.03 8.46
N VAL A 192 -22.30 4.49 7.49
CA VAL A 192 -23.12 5.70 7.61
C VAL A 192 -24.34 5.51 8.52
N GLN A 193 -24.75 4.25 8.72
CA GLN A 193 -25.79 3.81 9.63
C GLN A 193 -25.29 2.61 10.45
N PRO A 194 -25.85 2.34 11.66
CA PRO A 194 -25.45 1.18 12.47
C PRO A 194 -25.57 -0.15 11.73
N ASN A 195 -26.65 -0.34 10.97
CA ASN A 195 -26.92 -1.54 10.15
C ASN A 195 -26.20 -1.54 8.80
N GLY A 196 -25.56 -0.42 8.43
CA GLY A 196 -24.75 -0.29 7.22
C GLY A 196 -23.34 -0.84 7.36
N ARG A 197 -22.94 -1.31 8.54
CA ARG A 197 -21.64 -1.96 8.74
C ARG A 197 -21.59 -3.34 8.09
N ILE A 198 -20.38 -3.83 7.82
CA ILE A 198 -20.19 -5.23 7.40
C ILE A 198 -20.31 -6.13 8.62
N SER A 199 -19.58 -5.79 9.68
CA SER A 199 -19.50 -6.55 10.93
C SER A 199 -19.77 -5.66 12.14
N PRO A 200 -20.20 -6.22 13.29
CA PRO A 200 -20.32 -5.46 14.54
C PRO A 200 -19.05 -4.69 14.92
N ASN A 201 -17.87 -5.18 14.51
CA ASN A 201 -16.59 -4.54 14.80
C ASN A 201 -16.10 -3.55 13.71
N CYS A 202 -16.90 -3.28 12.68
CA CYS A 202 -16.58 -2.21 11.71
C CYS A 202 -16.85 -0.81 12.29
N PRO A 203 -16.09 0.21 11.86
CA PRO A 203 -16.32 1.58 12.30
C PRO A 203 -17.61 2.18 11.76
N GLY A 204 -18.00 3.29 12.38
CA GLY A 204 -19.24 4.01 12.13
C GLY A 204 -19.11 5.52 12.22
N LEU A 205 -19.98 6.23 11.50
CA LEU A 205 -20.06 7.69 11.55
C LEU A 205 -21.52 8.19 11.49
N TRP A 206 -22.42 7.46 12.16
CA TRP A 206 -23.85 7.78 12.25
C TRP A 206 -24.19 8.76 13.38
N SER A 207 -23.26 9.02 14.30
CA SER A 207 -23.45 9.85 15.50
C SER A 207 -22.24 10.76 15.78
N ASP A 208 -22.49 11.89 16.43
CA ASP A 208 -21.45 12.84 16.82
C ASP A 208 -20.47 12.23 17.85
N ALA A 209 -20.90 11.19 18.56
CA ALA A 209 -20.06 10.43 19.48
C ALA A 209 -18.82 9.79 18.82
N GLN A 210 -18.83 9.55 17.50
CA GLN A 210 -17.68 9.01 16.78
C GLN A 210 -16.66 10.07 16.32
N ILE A 211 -17.03 11.37 16.33
CA ILE A 211 -16.17 12.46 15.86
C ILE A 211 -14.83 12.52 16.63
N PRO A 212 -14.78 12.45 17.99
CA PRO A 212 -13.51 12.58 18.70
C PRO A 212 -12.50 11.48 18.35
N ALA A 213 -12.98 10.24 18.24
CA ALA A 213 -12.14 9.11 17.86
C ALA A 213 -11.64 9.22 16.42
N LEU A 214 -12.51 9.64 15.49
CA LEU A 214 -12.15 9.90 14.10
C LEU A 214 -11.10 11.02 13.99
N ARG A 215 -11.31 12.13 14.70
CA ARG A 215 -10.37 13.26 14.74
C ARG A 215 -8.99 12.80 15.20
N ARG A 216 -8.92 12.03 16.29
CA ARG A 216 -7.63 11.58 16.84
C ARG A 216 -6.81 10.76 15.84
N VAL A 217 -7.46 9.90 15.05
CA VAL A 217 -6.80 9.15 13.97
C VAL A 217 -6.38 10.09 12.83
N SER A 218 -7.26 11.00 12.42
CA SER A 218 -6.98 11.98 11.36
C SER A 218 -5.79 12.88 11.71
N ASP A 219 -5.79 13.45 12.91
CA ASP A 219 -4.72 14.30 13.43
C ASP A 219 -3.38 13.56 13.41
N PHE A 220 -3.36 12.28 13.80
CA PHE A 220 -2.13 11.49 13.76
C PHE A 220 -1.63 11.29 12.33
N ILE A 221 -2.49 10.86 11.39
CA ILE A 221 -2.11 10.69 9.98
C ILE A 221 -1.51 11.99 9.41
N LYS A 222 -2.19 13.11 9.66
CA LYS A 222 -1.81 14.44 9.17
C LYS A 222 -0.53 14.97 9.81
N SER A 223 -0.32 14.68 11.10
CA SER A 223 0.92 15.03 11.80
C SER A 223 2.16 14.35 11.18
N GLN A 224 1.98 13.25 10.45
CA GLN A 224 3.04 12.56 9.71
C GLN A 224 3.18 13.03 8.24
N GLY A 225 2.47 14.09 7.86
CA GLY A 225 2.53 14.74 6.55
C GLY A 225 1.74 14.03 5.44
N SER A 226 0.90 13.05 5.78
CA SER A 226 -0.01 12.40 4.83
C SER A 226 -1.38 13.07 4.88
N LEU A 227 -2.15 13.00 3.79
CA LEU A 227 -3.58 13.33 3.87
C LEU A 227 -4.35 12.20 4.57
N SER A 228 -5.40 12.58 5.30
CA SER A 228 -6.31 11.65 5.95
C SER A 228 -7.59 11.49 5.14
N GLY A 229 -7.87 10.28 4.68
CA GLY A 229 -9.08 9.95 3.92
C GLY A 229 -10.02 9.06 4.71
N ILE A 230 -11.32 9.08 4.39
CA ILE A 230 -12.30 8.12 4.90
C ILE A 230 -13.15 7.56 3.77
N GLN A 231 -13.35 6.24 3.77
CA GLN A 231 -14.33 5.61 2.89
C GLN A 231 -15.66 5.47 3.63
N LEU A 232 -16.68 6.23 3.23
CA LEU A 232 -18.04 6.07 3.74
C LEU A 232 -18.72 4.90 3.03
N ALA A 233 -19.47 4.08 3.78
CA ALA A 233 -20.01 2.82 3.27
C ALA A 233 -21.37 2.43 3.86
N HIS A 234 -22.08 1.58 3.11
CA HIS A 234 -23.22 0.80 3.60
C HIS A 234 -23.17 -0.60 2.98
N ALA A 235 -23.06 -1.66 3.78
CA ALA A 235 -22.81 -3.02 3.32
C ALA A 235 -24.01 -3.70 2.63
N GLY A 236 -25.23 -3.19 2.84
CA GLY A 236 -26.43 -3.71 2.19
C GLY A 236 -26.63 -5.19 2.51
N ARG A 237 -26.97 -6.03 1.53
CA ARG A 237 -27.23 -7.48 1.75
C ARG A 237 -26.02 -8.32 2.22
N LYS A 238 -24.84 -7.69 2.35
CA LYS A 238 -23.62 -8.29 2.92
C LYS A 238 -23.33 -7.81 4.35
N ALA A 239 -24.25 -7.05 4.94
CA ALA A 239 -24.14 -6.58 6.32
C ALA A 239 -24.38 -7.73 7.32
N SER A 240 -24.09 -7.45 8.59
CA SER A 240 -24.28 -8.37 9.71
C SER A 240 -23.56 -9.70 9.55
N THR A 241 -22.26 -9.66 9.22
CA THR A 241 -21.37 -10.83 9.21
C THR A 241 -20.30 -10.71 10.28
N CYS A 242 -19.86 -11.82 10.86
CA CYS A 242 -18.69 -11.86 11.74
C CYS A 242 -17.41 -11.48 10.96
N ALA A 243 -16.38 -11.03 11.69
CA ALA A 243 -15.08 -10.77 11.09
C ALA A 243 -14.51 -12.02 10.40
N SER A 244 -13.78 -11.82 9.30
CA SER A 244 -13.40 -12.91 8.39
C SER A 244 -12.55 -14.02 9.04
N TRP A 245 -11.70 -13.69 10.02
CA TRP A 245 -10.92 -14.69 10.73
C TRP A 245 -11.78 -15.56 11.66
N ILE A 246 -12.88 -15.04 12.19
CA ILE A 246 -13.84 -15.83 12.99
C ILE A 246 -14.46 -16.89 12.10
N ALA A 247 -14.93 -16.51 10.90
CA ALA A 247 -15.46 -17.46 9.93
C ALA A 247 -14.42 -18.56 9.58
N GLY A 248 -13.16 -18.17 9.39
CA GLY A 248 -12.07 -19.10 9.10
C GLY A 248 -11.74 -20.11 10.20
N THR A 249 -12.16 -19.87 11.45
CA THR A 249 -12.02 -20.82 12.57
C THR A 249 -13.15 -21.84 12.67
N LEU A 250 -14.29 -21.58 12.03
CA LEU A 250 -15.45 -22.48 12.07
C LEU A 250 -15.46 -23.44 10.88
N LYS A 251 -16.06 -24.61 11.10
CA LYS A 251 -16.27 -25.64 10.08
C LYS A 251 -17.73 -26.03 10.04
N THR A 252 -18.18 -26.49 8.88
CA THR A 252 -19.46 -27.21 8.76
C THR A 252 -19.35 -28.60 9.39
N GLU A 253 -20.48 -29.29 9.59
CA GLU A 253 -20.52 -30.69 10.03
C GLU A 253 -19.66 -31.60 9.13
N GLY A 254 -19.65 -31.33 7.81
CA GLY A 254 -18.80 -32.00 6.82
C GLY A 254 -17.31 -31.62 6.87
N GLY A 255 -16.88 -30.80 7.84
CA GLY A 255 -15.48 -30.44 8.08
C GLY A 255 -14.92 -29.33 7.17
N LYS A 256 -15.75 -28.72 6.31
CA LYS A 256 -15.35 -27.63 5.41
C LYS A 256 -15.30 -26.30 6.17
N ARG A 257 -14.23 -25.53 5.99
CA ARG A 257 -14.12 -24.19 6.62
C ARG A 257 -15.20 -23.25 6.11
N LYS A 258 -15.81 -22.49 7.01
CA LYS A 258 -16.79 -21.46 6.63
C LYS A 258 -16.08 -20.24 6.02
N VAL A 259 -16.68 -19.66 5.00
CA VAL A 259 -16.17 -18.44 4.32
C VAL A 259 -16.79 -17.17 4.92
N SER A 260 -18.00 -17.28 5.44
CA SER A 260 -18.71 -16.23 6.18
C SER A 260 -19.54 -16.86 7.29
N VAL A 261 -19.89 -16.07 8.29
CA VAL A 261 -20.76 -16.43 9.41
C VAL A 261 -21.64 -15.21 9.69
N ARG A 262 -22.96 -15.41 9.81
CA ARG A 262 -23.87 -14.35 10.23
C ARG A 262 -23.50 -13.86 11.63
N ALA A 263 -23.48 -12.55 11.80
CA ALA A 263 -23.48 -11.95 13.13
C ALA A 263 -24.93 -11.89 13.58
N GLU A 264 -25.28 -12.72 14.55
CA GLU A 264 -26.58 -12.71 15.21
C GLU A 264 -26.57 -11.68 16.37
N ALA A 265 -27.73 -11.46 17.00
CA ALA A 265 -27.87 -10.43 18.03
C ALA A 265 -26.97 -10.64 19.26
N ASP A 266 -26.65 -11.88 19.59
CA ASP A 266 -25.79 -12.27 20.72
C ASP A 266 -24.33 -11.79 20.58
N VAL A 267 -23.85 -11.62 19.34
CA VAL A 267 -22.54 -11.07 19.01
C VAL A 267 -22.60 -9.61 18.52
N GLY A 268 -23.75 -8.94 18.72
CA GLY A 268 -23.97 -7.54 18.35
C GLY A 268 -24.35 -7.32 16.89
N GLY A 269 -24.82 -8.36 16.20
CA GLY A 269 -25.39 -8.29 14.86
C GLY A 269 -26.83 -7.74 14.82
N TRP A 270 -27.36 -7.62 13.61
CA TRP A 270 -28.68 -7.07 13.29
C TRP A 270 -29.37 -7.86 12.17
N PRO A 271 -29.61 -9.17 12.35
CA PRO A 271 -30.07 -10.05 11.29
C PRO A 271 -31.38 -9.58 10.63
N ASP A 272 -32.28 -8.96 11.39
CA ASP A 272 -33.59 -8.49 10.91
C ASP A 272 -33.57 -7.10 10.25
N ASN A 273 -32.40 -6.42 10.24
CA ASN A 273 -32.27 -5.06 9.70
C ASN A 273 -31.19 -4.94 8.62
N VAL A 274 -30.92 -6.04 7.92
CA VAL A 274 -30.13 -6.05 6.70
C VAL A 274 -31.01 -5.58 5.53
N ILE A 275 -30.53 -4.63 4.73
CA ILE A 275 -31.27 -4.10 3.57
C ILE A 275 -30.57 -4.43 2.25
N GLY A 276 -31.33 -4.59 1.18
CA GLY A 276 -30.83 -4.72 -0.18
C GLY A 276 -31.84 -4.12 -1.17
N PRO A 277 -31.52 -3.93 -2.45
CA PRO A 277 -32.48 -3.44 -3.43
C PRO A 277 -33.74 -4.32 -3.51
N MET A 278 -33.57 -5.63 -3.30
CA MET A 278 -34.60 -6.65 -3.18
C MET A 278 -34.57 -7.28 -1.78
N GLY A 279 -35.64 -7.95 -1.38
CA GLY A 279 -35.76 -8.57 -0.05
C GLY A 279 -36.38 -9.95 -0.09
N GLY A 280 -36.02 -10.79 0.90
CA GLY A 280 -36.36 -12.21 0.94
C GLY A 280 -35.12 -13.10 1.08
N GLU A 281 -35.34 -14.36 1.45
CA GLU A 281 -34.28 -15.35 1.63
C GLU A 281 -33.60 -15.71 0.30
N GLU A 282 -34.34 -15.66 -0.80
CA GLU A 282 -33.85 -15.83 -2.16
C GLU A 282 -32.89 -14.70 -2.60
N TRP A 283 -32.85 -13.59 -1.84
CA TRP A 283 -31.98 -12.44 -2.09
C TRP A 283 -30.77 -12.34 -1.17
N THR A 284 -30.56 -13.33 -0.30
CA THR A 284 -29.30 -13.49 0.45
C THR A 284 -28.10 -13.39 -0.49
N TRP A 285 -26.96 -12.91 0.00
CA TRP A 285 -25.80 -12.77 -0.89
C TRP A 285 -25.31 -14.12 -1.43
N ASP A 286 -25.32 -15.17 -0.60
CA ASP A 286 -24.87 -16.51 -0.97
C ASP A 286 -25.93 -17.34 -1.70
N LEU A 287 -27.16 -16.83 -1.84
CA LEU A 287 -28.31 -17.50 -2.45
C LEU A 287 -28.61 -18.86 -1.82
N LYS A 288 -28.36 -18.98 -0.51
CA LYS A 288 -28.60 -20.19 0.26
C LYS A 288 -29.74 -19.99 1.24
N PRO A 289 -30.50 -21.05 1.53
CA PRO A 289 -31.45 -21.01 2.63
C PRO A 289 -30.75 -20.65 3.95
N LEU A 290 -31.41 -19.92 4.84
CA LEU A 290 -30.88 -19.54 6.15
C LEU A 290 -30.60 -20.78 7.03
N SER A 291 -31.34 -21.87 6.80
CA SER A 291 -31.14 -23.17 7.43
C SER A 291 -29.92 -23.94 6.90
N ASP A 292 -29.35 -23.54 5.76
CA ASP A 292 -28.12 -24.14 5.24
C ASP A 292 -26.96 -23.75 6.17
N GLU A 293 -26.27 -24.74 6.72
CA GLU A 293 -25.13 -24.52 7.61
C GLU A 293 -23.98 -23.79 6.89
N GLU A 294 -23.85 -23.93 5.58
CA GLU A 294 -22.87 -23.18 4.78
C GLU A 294 -23.31 -21.72 4.52
N SER A 295 -24.55 -21.34 4.83
CA SER A 295 -24.99 -19.95 4.72
C SER A 295 -24.29 -19.08 5.74
N GLY A 296 -23.88 -17.89 5.30
CA GLY A 296 -23.13 -16.93 6.09
C GLY A 296 -23.65 -15.50 5.99
N TYR A 297 -24.84 -15.30 5.43
CA TYR A 297 -25.46 -14.00 5.19
C TYR A 297 -26.93 -13.98 5.62
N CYS A 298 -27.39 -12.85 6.11
CA CYS A 298 -28.78 -12.64 6.50
C CYS A 298 -29.66 -12.37 5.26
N ALA A 299 -30.96 -12.66 5.37
CA ALA A 299 -31.92 -12.27 4.36
C ALA A 299 -32.11 -10.74 4.38
N PRO A 300 -31.93 -10.03 3.25
CA PRO A 300 -32.21 -8.61 3.22
C PRO A 300 -33.72 -8.34 3.20
N ARG A 301 -34.12 -7.14 3.63
CA ARG A 301 -35.41 -6.53 3.24
C ARG A 301 -35.19 -5.49 2.15
N ALA A 302 -36.20 -5.30 1.30
CA ALA A 302 -36.22 -4.19 0.35
C ALA A 302 -36.64 -2.91 1.09
N PRO A 303 -35.84 -1.83 1.09
CA PRO A 303 -36.26 -0.55 1.65
C PRO A 303 -37.30 0.11 0.73
N SER A 304 -38.21 0.86 1.33
CA SER A 304 -39.13 1.77 0.63
C SER A 304 -38.39 2.96 0.02
N GLU A 305 -39.02 3.71 -0.90
CA GLU A 305 -38.41 4.93 -1.44
C GLU A 305 -38.10 5.97 -0.36
N GLN A 306 -38.91 6.05 0.70
CA GLN A 306 -38.68 6.94 1.82
C GLN A 306 -37.40 6.55 2.58
N GLU A 307 -37.25 5.27 2.90
CA GLU A 307 -36.05 4.77 3.59
C GLU A 307 -34.79 4.93 2.74
N ILE A 308 -34.91 4.80 1.41
CA ILE A 308 -33.80 5.12 0.50
C ILE A 308 -33.42 6.61 0.62
N GLY A 309 -34.40 7.51 0.71
CA GLY A 309 -34.16 8.92 0.97
C GLY A 309 -33.49 9.18 2.33
N GLU A 310 -33.86 8.45 3.37
CA GLU A 310 -33.22 8.52 4.70
C GLU A 310 -31.77 8.05 4.65
N VAL A 311 -31.48 6.95 3.93
CA VAL A 311 -30.11 6.48 3.67
C VAL A 311 -29.29 7.59 3.03
N VAL A 312 -29.80 8.26 1.98
CA VAL A 312 -29.12 9.39 1.32
C VAL A 312 -28.78 10.50 2.32
N GLN A 313 -29.71 10.85 3.21
CA GLN A 313 -29.46 11.87 4.23
C GLN A 313 -28.39 11.44 5.25
N ASP A 314 -28.34 10.16 5.61
CA ASP A 314 -27.34 9.66 6.55
C ASP A 314 -25.93 9.64 5.94
N TRP A 315 -25.80 9.44 4.62
CA TRP A 315 -24.53 9.70 3.92
C TRP A 315 -24.08 11.15 4.03
N ALA A 316 -25.00 12.11 3.86
CA ALA A 316 -24.69 13.54 4.01
C ALA A 316 -24.28 13.88 5.46
N LYS A 317 -25.03 13.40 6.46
CA LYS A 317 -24.67 13.62 7.88
C LYS A 317 -23.31 13.00 8.23
N ALA A 318 -23.02 11.80 7.72
CA ALA A 318 -21.71 11.17 7.92
C ALA A 318 -20.58 11.99 7.27
N ALA A 319 -20.80 12.53 6.07
CA ALA A 319 -19.84 13.42 5.41
C ALA A 319 -19.62 14.72 6.21
N GLU A 320 -20.68 15.34 6.74
CA GLU A 320 -20.58 16.51 7.61
C GLU A 320 -19.74 16.20 8.87
N ARG A 321 -19.94 15.03 9.49
CA ARG A 321 -19.14 14.58 10.63
C ARG A 321 -17.68 14.33 10.26
N ALA A 322 -17.40 13.79 9.08
CA ALA A 322 -16.04 13.60 8.58
C ALA A 322 -15.33 14.95 8.43
N VAL A 323 -16.00 15.95 7.85
CA VAL A 323 -15.51 17.33 7.75
C VAL A 323 -15.25 17.89 9.15
N LYS A 324 -16.21 17.78 10.08
CA LYS A 324 -16.04 18.22 11.47
C LYS A 324 -14.82 17.56 12.11
N ALA A 325 -14.59 16.27 11.88
CA ALA A 325 -13.45 15.52 12.41
C ALA A 325 -12.09 15.88 11.76
N GLY A 326 -12.06 16.73 10.72
CA GLY A 326 -10.83 17.17 10.07
C GLY A 326 -10.27 16.18 9.05
N ILE A 327 -11.13 15.38 8.43
CA ILE A 327 -10.79 14.53 7.27
C ILE A 327 -10.51 15.42 6.06
N ASP A 328 -9.52 15.04 5.23
CA ASP A 328 -9.12 15.79 4.05
C ASP A 328 -9.78 15.29 2.76
N VAL A 329 -10.12 13.99 2.68
CA VAL A 329 -10.70 13.34 1.49
C VAL A 329 -11.82 12.37 1.89
N ILE A 330 -12.96 12.42 1.20
CA ILE A 330 -14.04 11.44 1.37
C ILE A 330 -14.11 10.56 0.12
N GLU A 331 -14.23 9.25 0.30
CA GLU A 331 -14.53 8.28 -0.76
C GLU A 331 -15.90 7.64 -0.53
N ILE A 332 -16.74 7.60 -1.55
CA ILE A 332 -18.01 6.87 -1.55
C ILE A 332 -17.74 5.41 -1.94
N HIS A 333 -18.17 4.47 -1.10
CA HIS A 333 -18.05 3.05 -1.42
C HIS A 333 -19.21 2.55 -2.32
N GLY A 334 -19.00 2.59 -3.64
CA GLY A 334 -19.92 2.10 -4.67
C GLY A 334 -19.58 0.72 -5.25
N ALA A 335 -18.85 -0.13 -4.52
CA ALA A 335 -18.19 -1.32 -5.07
C ALA A 335 -18.44 -2.60 -4.25
N HIS A 336 -17.81 -3.70 -4.65
CA HIS A 336 -17.63 -4.96 -3.90
C HIS A 336 -18.91 -5.67 -3.45
N GLY A 337 -20.02 -5.30 -4.06
CA GLY A 337 -21.32 -5.91 -3.80
C GLY A 337 -21.97 -5.40 -2.55
N TYR A 338 -21.57 -4.21 -2.09
CA TYR A 338 -22.25 -3.47 -1.02
C TYR A 338 -23.39 -2.62 -1.60
N LEU A 339 -24.12 -1.87 -0.75
CA LEU A 339 -25.44 -1.33 -1.07
C LEU A 339 -25.51 -0.62 -2.43
N ILE A 340 -24.63 0.35 -2.67
CA ILE A 340 -24.63 1.08 -3.94
C ILE A 340 -24.36 0.14 -5.11
N HIS A 341 -23.37 -0.77 -5.04
CA HIS A 341 -23.11 -1.73 -6.12
C HIS A 341 -24.31 -2.65 -6.37
N GLN A 342 -25.03 -3.05 -5.31
CA GLN A 342 -26.25 -3.85 -5.43
C GLN A 342 -27.34 -3.09 -6.19
N PHE A 343 -27.50 -1.79 -5.97
CA PHE A 343 -28.42 -0.94 -6.76
C PHE A 343 -27.95 -0.73 -8.19
N LEU A 344 -26.64 -0.63 -8.42
CA LEU A 344 -26.06 -0.48 -9.75
C LEU A 344 -26.30 -1.72 -10.62
N SER A 345 -26.15 -2.94 -10.09
CA SER A 345 -26.28 -4.15 -10.91
C SER A 345 -27.74 -4.51 -11.23
N PRO A 346 -28.09 -4.80 -12.50
CA PRO A 346 -29.43 -5.27 -12.86
C PRO A 346 -29.71 -6.71 -12.39
N ILE A 347 -28.69 -7.48 -12.02
CA ILE A 347 -28.85 -8.84 -11.48
C ILE A 347 -29.43 -8.77 -10.07
N THR A 348 -28.91 -7.86 -9.24
CA THR A 348 -29.33 -7.71 -7.85
C THR A 348 -30.44 -6.68 -7.66
N ASN A 349 -30.60 -5.72 -8.57
CA ASN A 349 -31.65 -4.71 -8.51
C ASN A 349 -32.70 -4.93 -9.58
N GLN A 350 -33.75 -5.66 -9.20
CA GLN A 350 -34.94 -5.91 -10.02
C GLN A 350 -36.14 -5.07 -9.57
N ARG A 351 -35.90 -3.93 -8.92
CA ARG A 351 -36.97 -3.01 -8.52
C ARG A 351 -37.68 -2.46 -9.75
N THR A 352 -38.98 -2.21 -9.59
CA THR A 352 -39.85 -1.63 -10.63
C THR A 352 -40.18 -0.15 -10.36
N ASP A 353 -39.71 0.40 -9.25
CA ASP A 353 -39.85 1.81 -8.90
C ASP A 353 -38.75 2.68 -9.55
N LYS A 354 -38.63 3.95 -9.12
CA LYS A 354 -37.66 4.88 -9.71
C LYS A 354 -36.19 4.52 -9.44
N TYR A 355 -35.90 3.49 -8.64
CA TYR A 355 -34.55 3.05 -8.30
C TYR A 355 -34.12 1.76 -9.01
N GLY A 356 -34.96 1.15 -9.87
CA GLY A 356 -34.60 -0.06 -10.64
C GLY A 356 -34.93 -0.01 -12.14
N GLY A 357 -34.50 -1.05 -12.85
CA GLY A 357 -34.68 -1.18 -14.31
C GLY A 357 -33.60 -0.46 -15.12
N SER A 358 -33.90 0.75 -15.61
CA SER A 358 -33.01 1.50 -16.50
C SER A 358 -31.66 1.85 -15.83
N PHE A 359 -30.65 2.16 -16.64
CA PHE A 359 -29.36 2.63 -16.12
C PHE A 359 -29.52 3.89 -15.25
N GLU A 360 -30.35 4.83 -15.68
CA GLU A 360 -30.68 6.07 -14.93
C GLU A 360 -31.28 5.77 -13.57
N ASN A 361 -32.21 4.80 -13.49
CA ASN A 361 -32.85 4.43 -12.23
C ASN A 361 -31.89 3.68 -11.31
N ARG A 362 -31.13 2.71 -11.84
CA ARG A 362 -30.14 1.95 -11.05
C ARG A 362 -29.01 2.83 -10.51
N THR A 363 -28.62 3.86 -11.26
CA THR A 363 -27.61 4.84 -10.81
C THR A 363 -28.17 5.96 -9.93
N ARG A 364 -29.50 6.07 -9.80
CA ARG A 364 -30.16 7.18 -9.08
C ARG A 364 -29.72 7.31 -7.64
N LEU A 365 -29.66 6.21 -6.89
CA LEU A 365 -29.21 6.23 -5.48
C LEU A 365 -27.80 6.83 -5.37
N LEU A 366 -26.86 6.38 -6.21
CA LEU A 366 -25.50 6.91 -6.21
C LEU A 366 -25.47 8.40 -6.55
N VAL A 367 -26.24 8.83 -7.56
CA VAL A 367 -26.32 10.25 -7.95
C VAL A 367 -26.88 11.11 -6.81
N GLU A 368 -27.93 10.64 -6.12
CA GLU A 368 -28.52 11.30 -4.96
C GLU A 368 -27.52 11.41 -3.80
N ILE A 369 -26.77 10.34 -3.50
CA ILE A 369 -25.71 10.35 -2.48
C ILE A 369 -24.59 11.34 -2.83
N ILE A 370 -24.09 11.34 -4.07
CA ILE A 370 -23.04 12.27 -4.51
C ILE A 370 -23.51 13.72 -4.31
N ARG A 371 -24.73 14.04 -4.74
CA ARG A 371 -25.30 15.38 -4.60
C ARG A 371 -25.47 15.78 -3.14
N ALA A 372 -25.98 14.87 -2.30
CA ALA A 372 -26.19 15.12 -0.89
C ALA A 372 -24.86 15.38 -0.14
N ILE A 373 -23.83 14.59 -0.43
CA ILE A 373 -22.48 14.81 0.11
C ILE A 373 -21.90 16.13 -0.38
N ARG A 374 -21.98 16.41 -1.70
CA ARG A 374 -21.46 17.66 -2.27
C ARG A 374 -22.14 18.91 -1.74
N ALA A 375 -23.38 18.81 -1.27
CA ALA A 375 -24.08 19.92 -0.64
C ALA A 375 -23.56 20.29 0.76
N VAL A 376 -22.83 19.38 1.44
CA VAL A 376 -22.42 19.57 2.85
C VAL A 376 -20.91 19.60 3.08
N ILE A 377 -20.10 19.18 2.10
CA ILE A 377 -18.64 19.24 2.20
C ILE A 377 -18.07 20.51 1.55
N PRO A 378 -16.92 21.02 2.01
CA PRO A 378 -16.30 22.19 1.39
C PRO A 378 -16.01 21.98 -0.10
N ALA A 379 -16.19 23.02 -0.92
CA ALA A 379 -15.91 22.97 -2.36
C ALA A 379 -14.44 22.66 -2.69
N THR A 380 -13.53 22.88 -1.74
CA THR A 380 -12.09 22.57 -1.83
C THR A 380 -11.77 21.11 -1.46
N MET A 381 -12.70 20.36 -0.86
CA MET A 381 -12.47 18.99 -0.42
C MET A 381 -12.62 17.99 -1.59
N PRO A 382 -11.63 17.11 -1.84
CA PRO A 382 -11.78 16.04 -2.82
C PRO A 382 -12.87 15.04 -2.45
N LEU A 383 -13.69 14.65 -3.44
CA LEU A 383 -14.64 13.53 -3.33
C LEU A 383 -14.25 12.45 -4.33
N PHE A 384 -13.94 11.28 -3.80
CA PHE A 384 -13.64 10.09 -4.58
C PHE A 384 -14.88 9.19 -4.63
N LEU A 385 -14.96 8.38 -5.68
CA LEU A 385 -15.93 7.30 -5.80
C LEU A 385 -15.17 6.02 -6.11
N ARG A 386 -15.43 4.97 -5.34
CA ARG A 386 -14.97 3.62 -5.68
C ARG A 386 -16.08 2.82 -6.31
N ILE A 387 -15.85 2.21 -7.47
CA ILE A 387 -16.80 1.27 -8.09
C ILE A 387 -16.16 -0.08 -8.38
N SER A 388 -17.01 -1.11 -8.47
CA SER A 388 -16.65 -2.32 -9.20
C SER A 388 -16.88 -2.05 -10.68
N THR A 389 -15.82 -1.98 -11.46
CA THR A 389 -15.87 -1.62 -12.89
C THR A 389 -16.50 -2.69 -13.78
N THR A 390 -16.54 -3.92 -13.30
CA THR A 390 -17.33 -5.04 -13.80
C THR A 390 -17.64 -5.96 -12.63
N GLU A 391 -18.77 -6.64 -12.67
CA GLU A 391 -19.12 -7.70 -11.72
C GLU A 391 -18.79 -9.13 -12.21
N TRP A 392 -18.25 -9.29 -13.42
CA TRP A 392 -17.84 -10.58 -14.01
C TRP A 392 -18.98 -11.58 -14.17
N MET A 393 -20.11 -11.09 -14.69
CA MET A 393 -21.34 -11.86 -14.86
C MET A 393 -21.85 -11.85 -16.31
N GLU A 394 -21.21 -11.09 -17.20
CA GLU A 394 -21.60 -10.88 -18.61
C GLU A 394 -21.87 -12.21 -19.34
N ASP A 395 -21.04 -13.22 -19.11
CA ASP A 395 -21.14 -14.54 -19.76
C ASP A 395 -22.03 -15.55 -19.00
N SER A 396 -22.47 -15.21 -17.79
CA SER A 396 -23.35 -16.07 -16.98
C SER A 396 -24.79 -16.06 -17.50
N ASP A 397 -25.57 -17.09 -17.18
CA ASP A 397 -26.98 -17.14 -17.56
C ASP A 397 -27.79 -15.98 -16.97
N LEU A 398 -27.50 -15.57 -15.73
CA LEU A 398 -28.11 -14.40 -15.10
C LEU A 398 -27.74 -13.10 -15.83
N GLY A 399 -26.48 -12.94 -16.23
CA GLY A 399 -26.02 -11.77 -16.98
C GLY A 399 -26.65 -11.69 -18.37
N LYS A 400 -26.84 -12.83 -19.05
CA LYS A 400 -27.57 -12.89 -20.32
C LYS A 400 -29.05 -12.58 -20.15
N GLN A 401 -29.65 -12.98 -19.04
CA GLN A 401 -31.08 -12.78 -18.77
C GLN A 401 -31.39 -11.34 -18.33
N HIS A 402 -30.61 -10.77 -17.41
CA HIS A 402 -30.90 -9.49 -16.77
C HIS A 402 -29.98 -8.35 -17.22
N GLY A 403 -28.91 -8.64 -17.95
CA GLY A 403 -27.75 -7.76 -18.10
C GLY A 403 -26.78 -7.89 -16.93
N SER A 404 -25.66 -7.18 -17.01
CA SER A 404 -24.61 -7.14 -15.97
C SER A 404 -24.11 -5.70 -15.81
N TRP A 405 -23.61 -5.35 -14.63
CA TRP A 405 -22.77 -4.17 -14.49
C TRP A 405 -21.40 -4.45 -15.07
N ASP A 406 -21.16 -3.94 -16.28
CA ASP A 406 -19.97 -4.18 -17.09
C ASP A 406 -19.09 -2.92 -17.24
N VAL A 407 -17.99 -3.07 -17.99
CA VAL A 407 -17.06 -1.96 -18.23
C VAL A 407 -17.72 -0.81 -19.00
N GLU A 408 -18.65 -1.09 -19.92
CA GLU A 408 -19.38 -0.05 -20.65
C GLU A 408 -20.29 0.76 -19.74
N SER A 409 -21.00 0.10 -18.82
CA SER A 409 -21.81 0.74 -17.78
C SER A 409 -20.93 1.65 -16.91
N SER A 410 -19.73 1.19 -16.55
CA SER A 410 -18.77 1.97 -15.79
C SER A 410 -18.22 3.18 -16.56
N ILE A 411 -17.95 3.05 -17.87
CA ILE A 411 -17.55 4.19 -18.72
C ILE A 411 -18.70 5.19 -18.83
N ARG A 412 -19.94 4.72 -19.03
CA ARG A 412 -21.14 5.58 -19.07
C ARG A 412 -21.31 6.35 -17.75
N LEU A 413 -21.14 5.69 -16.61
CA LEU A 413 -21.16 6.34 -15.30
C LEU A 413 -20.03 7.35 -15.15
N ALA A 414 -18.78 6.97 -15.49
CA ALA A 414 -17.61 7.82 -15.37
C ALA A 414 -17.78 9.14 -16.14
N LYS A 415 -18.46 9.12 -17.29
CA LYS A 415 -18.77 10.33 -18.07
C LYS A 415 -19.69 11.33 -17.36
N LEU A 416 -20.48 10.89 -16.37
CA LEU A 416 -21.39 11.73 -15.58
C LEU A 416 -20.71 12.32 -14.32
N LEU A 417 -19.69 11.64 -13.80
CA LEU A 417 -19.10 11.90 -12.49
C LEU A 417 -18.54 13.33 -12.32
N PRO A 418 -17.80 13.92 -13.28
CA PRO A 418 -17.25 15.27 -13.11
C PRO A 418 -18.34 16.34 -12.93
N ALA A 419 -19.45 16.23 -13.66
CA ALA A 419 -20.56 17.16 -13.56
C ALA A 419 -21.31 17.04 -12.23
N LEU A 420 -21.29 15.86 -11.62
CA LEU A 420 -21.78 15.63 -10.25
C LEU A 420 -20.77 16.09 -9.18
N GLY A 421 -19.57 16.50 -9.60
CA GLY A 421 -18.51 16.97 -8.75
C GLY A 421 -17.62 15.86 -8.20
N VAL A 422 -17.58 14.65 -8.73
CA VAL A 422 -16.58 13.65 -8.29
C VAL A 422 -15.24 13.94 -8.96
N ASP A 423 -14.15 13.88 -8.20
CA ASP A 423 -12.81 14.27 -8.67
C ASP A 423 -11.95 13.09 -9.09
N LEU A 424 -12.17 11.92 -8.46
CA LEU A 424 -11.41 10.70 -8.74
C LEU A 424 -12.31 9.47 -8.69
N LEU A 425 -12.11 8.56 -9.65
CA LEU A 425 -12.73 7.24 -9.69
C LEU A 425 -11.71 6.15 -9.32
N ASP A 426 -11.89 5.49 -8.18
CA ASP A 426 -11.14 4.30 -7.77
C ASP A 426 -11.73 3.05 -8.44
N ALA A 427 -10.98 2.50 -9.40
CA ALA A 427 -11.42 1.43 -10.29
C ALA A 427 -11.11 0.04 -9.73
N SER A 428 -12.06 -0.57 -9.03
CA SER A 428 -11.98 -1.95 -8.53
C SER A 428 -12.89 -2.90 -9.35
N SER A 429 -13.26 -4.07 -8.83
CA SER A 429 -14.18 -4.99 -9.53
C SER A 429 -14.84 -6.03 -8.60
N GLY A 430 -15.91 -6.66 -9.09
CA GLY A 430 -16.52 -7.86 -8.51
C GLY A 430 -17.20 -7.65 -7.17
N GLY A 431 -17.50 -8.76 -6.51
CA GLY A 431 -18.02 -8.87 -5.15
C GLY A 431 -19.54 -8.94 -5.01
N ASN A 432 -20.29 -8.75 -6.11
CA ASN A 432 -21.75 -8.63 -6.07
C ASN A 432 -22.48 -9.98 -6.02
N HIS A 433 -21.92 -11.01 -6.64
CA HIS A 433 -22.60 -12.30 -6.81
C HIS A 433 -21.66 -13.50 -6.54
N PRO A 434 -22.12 -14.59 -5.89
CA PRO A 434 -21.26 -15.71 -5.50
C PRO A 434 -20.74 -16.53 -6.70
N ILE A 435 -21.47 -16.57 -7.82
CA ILE A 435 -21.07 -17.33 -9.01
C ILE A 435 -20.08 -16.60 -9.92
N GLN A 436 -19.80 -15.33 -9.65
CA GLN A 436 -18.90 -14.51 -10.46
C GLN A 436 -17.54 -15.21 -10.62
N ARG A 437 -16.97 -15.16 -11.83
CA ARG A 437 -15.68 -15.80 -12.13
C ARG A 437 -14.62 -14.74 -12.39
N ILE A 438 -13.85 -14.45 -11.36
CA ILE A 438 -12.65 -13.62 -11.47
C ILE A 438 -11.51 -14.58 -11.77
N ASN A 439 -10.81 -14.46 -12.90
CA ASN A 439 -9.61 -15.25 -13.19
C ASN A 439 -8.37 -14.48 -12.67
N PRO A 440 -7.86 -14.80 -11.46
CA PRO A 440 -6.78 -14.02 -10.85
C PRO A 440 -5.39 -14.48 -11.32
N PHE A 441 -5.27 -15.64 -11.98
CA PHE A 441 -3.99 -16.25 -12.35
C PHE A 441 -3.48 -15.81 -13.72
N ASN A 442 -4.37 -15.42 -14.64
CA ASN A 442 -3.99 -15.00 -16.00
C ASN A 442 -3.99 -13.47 -16.20
N SER A 443 -4.19 -12.67 -15.14
CA SER A 443 -4.39 -11.22 -15.32
C SER A 443 -4.01 -10.36 -14.11
N MET A 444 -2.75 -10.42 -13.66
CA MET A 444 -2.26 -9.49 -12.60
C MET A 444 -2.60 -8.00 -12.87
N ASP A 445 -2.81 -7.63 -14.13
CA ASP A 445 -3.12 -6.26 -14.57
C ASP A 445 -4.58 -6.02 -15.00
N TYR A 446 -5.55 -6.90 -14.73
CA TYR A 446 -6.91 -6.68 -15.28
C TYR A 446 -7.57 -5.38 -14.79
N GLN A 447 -7.45 -5.06 -13.49
CA GLN A 447 -8.03 -3.83 -12.94
C GLN A 447 -7.30 -2.59 -13.45
N THR A 448 -5.97 -2.67 -13.60
CA THR A 448 -5.15 -1.56 -14.09
C THR A 448 -5.41 -1.31 -15.58
N LEU A 449 -5.61 -2.36 -16.38
CA LEU A 449 -6.00 -2.25 -17.79
C LEU A 449 -7.41 -1.67 -17.97
N ILE A 450 -8.37 -2.07 -17.14
CA ILE A 450 -9.73 -1.48 -17.14
C ILE A 450 -9.66 0.00 -16.71
N ALA A 451 -8.89 0.33 -15.68
CA ALA A 451 -8.65 1.71 -15.25
C ALA A 451 -8.06 2.56 -16.41
N SER A 452 -7.06 2.02 -17.11
CA SER A 452 -6.45 2.63 -18.30
C SER A 452 -7.46 2.92 -19.40
N ARG A 453 -8.37 1.96 -19.66
CA ARG A 453 -9.44 2.14 -20.64
C ARG A 453 -10.40 3.26 -20.23
N ILE A 454 -10.89 3.26 -18.99
CA ILE A 454 -11.79 4.30 -18.48
C ILE A 454 -11.12 5.68 -18.54
N ARG A 455 -9.84 5.76 -18.17
CA ARG A 455 -9.05 6.98 -18.23
C ARG A 455 -8.94 7.52 -19.66
N THR A 456 -8.66 6.63 -20.61
CA THR A 456 -8.57 6.97 -22.04
C THR A 456 -9.89 7.54 -22.56
N GLU A 457 -11.01 6.91 -22.23
CA GLU A 457 -12.36 7.37 -22.62
C GLU A 457 -12.72 8.72 -22.00
N CYS A 458 -12.35 8.95 -20.73
CA CYS A 458 -12.54 10.24 -20.06
C CYS A 458 -11.70 11.35 -20.72
N LYS A 459 -10.42 11.07 -21.02
CA LYS A 459 -9.54 12.00 -21.73
C LYS A 459 -10.06 12.35 -23.12
N GLN A 460 -10.47 11.36 -23.90
CA GLN A 460 -11.04 11.57 -25.24
C GLN A 460 -12.33 12.40 -25.18
N SER A 461 -13.09 12.27 -24.09
CA SER A 461 -14.29 13.06 -23.81
C SER A 461 -13.98 14.42 -23.16
N HIS A 462 -12.70 14.80 -23.03
CA HIS A 462 -12.23 16.04 -22.38
C HIS A 462 -12.75 16.23 -20.95
N LEU A 463 -12.91 15.13 -20.23
CA LEU A 463 -13.43 15.12 -18.86
C LEU A 463 -12.28 15.20 -17.85
N ASN A 464 -12.42 16.12 -16.89
CA ASN A 464 -11.51 16.24 -15.78
C ASN A 464 -11.88 15.26 -14.66
N LEU A 465 -11.70 13.96 -14.92
CA LEU A 465 -11.84 12.88 -13.93
C LEU A 465 -10.50 12.18 -13.78
N LEU A 466 -9.96 12.18 -12.56
CA LEU A 466 -8.76 11.40 -12.24
C LEU A 466 -9.13 9.93 -12.05
N ILE A 467 -8.25 9.01 -12.44
CA ILE A 467 -8.46 7.58 -12.27
C ILE A 467 -7.45 7.01 -11.28
N GLY A 468 -7.94 6.28 -10.28
CA GLY A 468 -7.15 5.46 -9.38
C GLY A 468 -7.15 4.01 -9.82
N ALA A 469 -5.97 3.39 -9.87
CA ALA A 469 -5.84 1.96 -10.12
C ALA A 469 -5.51 1.21 -8.82
N VAL A 470 -6.16 0.06 -8.63
CA VAL A 470 -5.96 -0.87 -7.51
C VAL A 470 -5.81 -2.29 -8.05
N GLY A 471 -5.26 -3.20 -7.24
CA GLY A 471 -5.25 -4.64 -7.53
C GLY A 471 -3.84 -5.19 -7.71
N LEU A 472 -3.40 -6.01 -6.73
CA LEU A 472 -2.14 -6.76 -6.77
C LEU A 472 -0.88 -5.95 -7.14
N ILE A 473 -0.85 -4.66 -6.82
CA ILE A 473 0.33 -3.82 -6.98
C ILE A 473 1.31 -4.14 -5.84
N THR A 474 2.38 -4.87 -6.14
CA THR A 474 3.38 -5.28 -5.14
C THR A 474 4.78 -4.78 -5.47
N GLU A 475 5.09 -4.61 -6.75
CA GLU A 475 6.44 -4.28 -7.22
C GLU A 475 6.59 -2.78 -7.55
N ALA A 476 7.78 -2.23 -7.26
CA ALA A 476 8.10 -0.84 -7.50
C ALA A 476 7.98 -0.43 -8.97
N GLU A 477 8.43 -1.30 -9.88
CA GLU A 477 8.37 -1.04 -11.32
C GLU A 477 6.94 -1.07 -11.87
N GLN A 478 6.12 -2.00 -11.37
CA GLN A 478 4.69 -2.04 -11.68
C GLN A 478 3.99 -0.74 -11.22
N ALA A 479 4.24 -0.34 -9.97
CA ALA A 479 3.72 0.91 -9.40
C ALA A 479 4.12 2.14 -10.24
N ARG A 480 5.38 2.21 -10.69
CA ARG A 480 5.88 3.27 -11.56
C ARG A 480 5.15 3.27 -12.91
N HIS A 481 5.09 2.13 -13.58
CA HIS A 481 4.51 2.01 -14.93
C HIS A 481 3.02 2.40 -14.98
N ILE A 482 2.26 2.13 -13.92
CA ILE A 482 0.83 2.47 -13.88
C ILE A 482 0.60 3.98 -14.03
N VAL A 483 1.47 4.82 -13.46
CA VAL A 483 1.27 6.29 -13.44
C VAL A 483 2.25 7.06 -14.34
N GLN A 484 3.26 6.39 -14.89
CA GLN A 484 4.27 6.99 -15.76
C GLN A 484 3.84 6.91 -17.23
N GLY A 485 3.79 8.05 -17.93
CA GLY A 485 3.68 8.06 -19.39
C GLY A 485 5.03 7.79 -20.07
N GLY A 486 5.02 7.18 -21.26
CA GLY A 486 6.15 7.10 -22.18
C GLY A 486 7.29 6.12 -21.83
N GLY A 487 7.04 5.09 -21.01
CA GLY A 487 8.05 4.09 -20.60
C GLY A 487 7.67 2.66 -20.96
N ALA A 488 8.38 2.10 -21.95
CA ALA A 488 8.40 0.72 -22.46
C ALA A 488 7.36 -0.29 -21.92
N ALA A 489 6.43 -0.67 -22.80
CA ALA A 489 5.68 -1.92 -22.74
C ALA A 489 6.63 -3.14 -22.78
N HIS A 490 7.18 -3.54 -21.64
CA HIS A 490 7.98 -4.76 -21.54
C HIS A 490 7.74 -5.49 -20.22
N MET A 491 6.52 -6.00 -20.03
CA MET A 491 6.22 -7.21 -19.24
C MET A 491 4.89 -7.84 -19.70
N VAL A 492 4.63 -7.89 -21.02
CA VAL A 492 3.60 -8.82 -21.54
C VAL A 492 4.35 -10.05 -22.03
N ASP A 493 4.38 -11.08 -21.20
CA ASP A 493 4.91 -12.38 -21.60
C ASP A 493 4.05 -12.91 -22.77
N LYS A 494 4.63 -12.98 -23.96
CA LYS A 494 3.94 -13.31 -25.23
C LYS A 494 3.58 -14.79 -25.37
N HIS A 495 3.56 -15.56 -24.28
CA HIS A 495 3.35 -17.02 -24.31
C HIS A 495 2.06 -17.54 -23.69
N ILE A 496 1.06 -16.69 -23.46
CA ILE A 496 -0.28 -17.14 -23.01
C ILE A 496 -1.33 -16.68 -24.03
N ALA A 497 -1.33 -17.34 -25.19
CA ALA A 497 -2.03 -16.90 -26.40
C ALA A 497 -3.30 -17.69 -26.74
N HIS A 498 -4.04 -18.23 -25.77
CA HIS A 498 -5.32 -18.90 -26.12
C HIS A 498 -6.58 -18.47 -25.36
N GLU A 499 -6.47 -17.72 -24.26
CA GLU A 499 -7.67 -17.25 -23.53
C GLU A 499 -7.68 -15.73 -23.30
N ALA A 500 -6.62 -15.03 -23.75
CA ALA A 500 -6.53 -13.58 -23.69
C ALA A 500 -7.43 -12.87 -24.73
N HIS A 501 -8.21 -13.59 -25.56
CA HIS A 501 -8.99 -12.96 -26.62
C HIS A 501 -10.13 -12.05 -26.12
N ALA A 502 -10.76 -12.35 -24.98
CA ALA A 502 -11.81 -11.50 -24.43
C ALA A 502 -11.26 -10.19 -23.81
N ALA A 503 -10.14 -10.27 -23.08
CA ALA A 503 -9.51 -9.08 -22.48
C ALA A 503 -8.69 -8.25 -23.49
N LEU A 504 -8.01 -8.90 -24.44
CA LEU A 504 -7.25 -8.24 -25.51
C LEU A 504 -8.17 -7.53 -26.51
N GLY A 505 -9.38 -8.02 -26.74
CA GLY A 505 -10.37 -7.34 -27.59
C GLY A 505 -10.88 -6.02 -26.99
N MET A 506 -10.85 -5.87 -25.66
CA MET A 506 -11.36 -4.68 -24.95
C MET A 506 -10.28 -3.63 -24.61
N THR A 507 -8.98 -3.96 -24.72
CA THR A 507 -7.88 -3.15 -24.16
C THR A 507 -6.82 -2.69 -25.17
N GLN A 508 -7.02 -2.93 -26.48
CA GLN A 508 -6.06 -2.60 -27.56
C GLN A 508 -5.82 -1.09 -27.84
N ARG A 509 -6.19 -0.16 -26.96
CA ARG A 509 -6.13 1.29 -27.25
C ARG A 509 -4.94 2.06 -26.66
N THR A 510 -4.08 1.46 -25.84
CA THR A 510 -2.92 2.20 -25.31
C THR A 510 -1.62 1.75 -25.98
N ASP A 511 -1.06 2.62 -26.82
CA ASP A 511 0.23 2.48 -27.50
C ASP A 511 1.45 2.59 -26.55
N GLY A 512 1.26 2.36 -25.24
CA GLY A 512 2.30 2.46 -24.21
C GLY A 512 2.80 3.88 -23.95
N LYS A 513 2.21 4.92 -24.56
CA LYS A 513 2.65 6.32 -24.37
C LYS A 513 1.95 7.02 -23.21
N GLU A 514 0.73 6.63 -22.88
CA GLU A 514 -0.09 7.26 -21.85
C GLU A 514 -0.11 6.46 -20.53
N PRO A 515 -0.13 7.11 -19.36
CA PRO A 515 -0.23 6.41 -18.09
C PRO A 515 -1.61 5.75 -17.92
N MET A 516 -1.63 4.60 -17.26
CA MET A 516 -2.83 3.79 -17.03
C MET A 516 -3.75 4.42 -15.98
N ALA A 517 -3.19 5.10 -14.98
CA ALA A 517 -3.92 5.79 -13.93
C ALA A 517 -3.20 7.06 -13.51
N ASP A 518 -3.90 7.92 -12.78
CA ASP A 518 -3.33 9.13 -12.21
C ASP A 518 -2.74 8.89 -10.83
N VAL A 519 -3.22 7.89 -10.09
CA VAL A 519 -2.70 7.43 -8.79
C VAL A 519 -2.80 5.91 -8.66
N ILE A 520 -2.03 5.33 -7.74
CA ILE A 520 -2.19 3.94 -7.32
C ILE A 520 -2.76 3.84 -5.92
N LEU A 521 -3.65 2.86 -5.71
CA LEU A 521 -4.16 2.47 -4.41
C LEU A 521 -3.61 1.08 -4.07
N VAL A 522 -2.96 0.96 -2.92
CA VAL A 522 -2.28 -0.26 -2.51
C VAL A 522 -2.87 -0.75 -1.19
N ALA A 523 -3.22 -2.03 -1.13
CA ALA A 523 -3.90 -2.65 0.00
C ALA A 523 -2.96 -3.61 0.76
N ARG A 524 -3.10 -4.92 0.52
CA ARG A 524 -2.38 -6.01 1.22
C ARG A 524 -0.87 -5.81 1.34
N GLN A 525 -0.24 -5.13 0.39
CA GLN A 525 1.19 -4.87 0.44
C GLN A 525 1.56 -3.96 1.63
N PHE A 526 0.76 -2.94 1.95
CA PHE A 526 0.97 -2.12 3.16
C PHE A 526 0.77 -2.92 4.45
N MET A 527 -0.17 -3.88 4.48
CA MET A 527 -0.37 -4.74 5.66
C MET A 527 0.84 -5.63 5.95
N ARG A 528 1.61 -6.00 4.92
CA ARG A 528 2.83 -6.80 5.06
C ARG A 528 4.07 -5.94 5.29
N GLU A 529 4.15 -4.83 4.57
CA GLU A 529 5.33 -3.96 4.50
C GLU A 529 4.89 -2.50 4.67
N PRO A 530 4.72 -2.00 5.91
CA PRO A 530 4.29 -0.63 6.15
C PRO A 530 5.25 0.43 5.57
N GLU A 531 6.52 0.10 5.33
CA GLU A 531 7.54 0.96 4.72
C GLU A 531 7.60 0.92 3.20
N TRP A 532 6.59 0.34 2.56
CA TRP A 532 6.61 0.06 1.13
C TRP A 532 6.93 1.29 0.26
N VAL A 533 6.46 2.48 0.61
CA VAL A 533 6.81 3.72 -0.13
C VAL A 533 8.31 4.00 -0.12
N LEU A 534 8.96 3.89 1.04
CA LEU A 534 10.41 4.10 1.18
C LEU A 534 11.19 3.01 0.45
N LYS A 535 10.69 1.78 0.48
CA LYS A 535 11.27 0.64 -0.25
C LYS A 535 11.15 0.83 -1.77
N VAL A 536 10.00 1.28 -2.27
CA VAL A 536 9.77 1.59 -3.69
C VAL A 536 10.68 2.74 -4.13
N ALA A 537 10.79 3.81 -3.34
CA ALA A 537 11.71 4.90 -3.62
C ALA A 537 13.15 4.38 -3.75
N TRP A 538 13.59 3.57 -2.79
CA TRP A 538 14.91 2.94 -2.81
C TRP A 538 15.13 2.04 -4.04
N GLN A 539 14.18 1.16 -4.36
CA GLN A 539 14.26 0.26 -5.53
C GLN A 539 14.32 1.03 -6.85
N LEU A 540 13.62 2.16 -6.96
CA LEU A 540 13.64 3.03 -8.14
C LEU A 540 14.83 4.01 -8.15
N GLY A 541 15.70 3.98 -7.14
CA GLY A 541 16.84 4.89 -7.02
C GLY A 541 16.45 6.35 -6.77
N VAL A 542 15.29 6.58 -6.17
CA VAL A 542 14.74 7.90 -5.83
C VAL A 542 15.07 8.22 -4.37
N ASP A 543 15.73 9.35 -4.13
CA ASP A 543 15.95 9.84 -2.77
C ASP A 543 14.73 10.61 -2.27
N VAL A 544 14.14 10.12 -1.18
CA VAL A 544 12.98 10.72 -0.52
C VAL A 544 13.32 11.06 0.92
N ALA A 545 12.61 12.02 1.49
CA ALA A 545 12.66 12.29 2.91
C ALA A 545 12.19 11.07 3.72
N TRP A 546 12.84 10.87 4.87
CA TRP A 546 12.51 9.84 5.85
C TRP A 546 12.03 10.51 7.13
N PRO A 547 11.31 9.80 8.01
CA PRO A 547 11.08 10.28 9.36
C PRO A 547 12.39 10.67 10.02
N ASN A 548 12.44 11.84 10.66
CA ASN A 548 13.64 12.35 11.33
C ASN A 548 14.22 11.33 12.33
N GLN A 549 13.36 10.57 12.99
CA GLN A 549 13.71 9.56 13.98
C GLN A 549 14.32 8.30 13.34
N PHE A 550 14.11 8.07 12.04
CA PHE A 550 14.50 6.85 11.31
C PHE A 550 15.70 7.07 10.38
N LEU A 551 16.38 8.21 10.45
CA LEU A 551 17.51 8.52 9.57
C LEU A 551 18.65 7.48 9.64
N ARG A 552 18.81 6.79 10.77
CA ARG A 552 19.85 5.76 10.98
C ARG A 552 19.48 4.38 10.42
N VAL A 553 18.23 4.17 9.99
CA VAL A 553 17.75 2.87 9.46
C VAL A 553 17.42 2.95 7.97
N ARG A 554 17.90 3.99 7.28
CA ARG A 554 17.75 4.14 5.82
C ARG A 554 18.33 2.92 5.10
N PHE A 555 17.68 2.50 4.02
CA PHE A 555 18.22 1.46 3.16
C PHE A 555 19.59 1.87 2.60
N PRO A 556 20.58 0.96 2.55
CA PRO A 556 21.88 1.25 1.96
C PRO A 556 21.73 1.72 0.51
N LYS A 557 22.42 2.78 0.09
CA LYS A 557 22.33 3.25 -1.30
C LYS A 557 22.69 2.10 -2.26
N LEU A 558 21.74 1.67 -3.11
CA LEU A 558 21.94 0.66 -4.17
C LEU A 558 23.12 1.03 -5.11
N TYR A 559 23.46 2.32 -5.15
CA TYR A 559 24.35 2.93 -6.12
C TYR A 559 25.85 2.62 -5.96
N CYS A 560 26.32 2.05 -4.86
CA CYS A 560 27.76 1.73 -4.72
C CYS A 560 28.14 0.28 -5.04
N ARG A 561 27.20 -0.68 -5.13
CA ARG A 561 27.56 -2.08 -5.45
C ARG A 561 27.45 -2.40 -6.93
N LEU A 562 26.34 -2.04 -7.59
CA LEU A 562 26.15 -2.39 -8.99
C LEU A 562 26.98 -1.54 -9.95
N VAL A 563 27.16 -0.26 -9.67
CA VAL A 563 28.04 0.62 -10.46
C VAL A 563 29.50 0.22 -10.26
N ARG A 564 29.92 -0.12 -9.03
CA ARG A 564 31.26 -0.64 -8.75
C ARG A 564 31.50 -1.99 -9.43
N LEU A 565 30.52 -2.91 -9.42
CA LEU A 565 30.59 -4.18 -10.13
C LEU A 565 30.54 -4.04 -11.66
N ALA A 566 29.85 -3.04 -12.20
CA ALA A 566 29.81 -2.75 -13.63
C ALA A 566 31.10 -2.07 -14.12
N GLN A 567 31.64 -1.13 -13.35
CA GLN A 567 32.93 -0.47 -13.61
C GLN A 567 34.12 -1.43 -13.41
N GLU A 568 34.05 -2.33 -12.43
CA GLU A 568 35.01 -3.44 -12.28
C GLU A 568 34.92 -4.46 -13.43
N LYS A 569 33.76 -4.61 -14.08
CA LYS A 569 33.61 -5.41 -15.31
C LYS A 569 34.19 -4.74 -16.55
N GLU A 570 34.00 -3.43 -16.72
CA GLU A 570 34.58 -2.68 -17.84
C GLU A 570 36.09 -2.54 -17.73
N THR A 571 36.64 -2.43 -16.52
CA THR A 571 38.10 -2.36 -16.31
C THR A 571 38.79 -3.72 -16.36
N ARG A 572 38.07 -4.84 -16.20
CA ARG A 572 38.62 -6.20 -16.30
C ARG A 572 38.48 -6.85 -17.68
N ASN A 573 37.84 -6.17 -18.64
CA ASN A 573 37.68 -6.69 -20.00
C ASN A 573 38.90 -6.49 -20.91
N HIS A 574 40.06 -6.13 -20.37
CA HIS A 574 41.29 -6.01 -21.16
C HIS A 574 42.25 -7.19 -21.09
N ASP A 575 42.09 -8.20 -20.23
CA ASP A 575 42.96 -9.38 -20.26
C ASP A 575 42.26 -10.67 -19.79
N GLY A 576 42.21 -11.65 -20.70
CA GLY A 576 42.29 -13.08 -20.38
C GLY A 576 41.08 -13.74 -19.71
N TRP A 577 40.38 -14.57 -20.48
CA TRP A 577 39.51 -15.62 -19.96
C TRP A 577 40.30 -16.62 -19.10
N ASN A 578 39.90 -16.83 -17.84
CA ASN A 578 39.80 -18.15 -17.19
C ASN A 578 39.23 -18.07 -15.76
N SER A 579 38.40 -19.07 -15.42
CA SER A 579 37.84 -19.45 -14.10
C SER A 579 36.57 -18.73 -13.63
N LEU A 580 35.44 -19.40 -13.84
CA LEU A 580 34.10 -19.08 -13.29
C LEU A 580 33.79 -19.92 -12.02
N TRP A 581 34.81 -20.31 -11.27
CA TRP A 581 34.66 -21.25 -10.12
C TRP A 581 35.17 -20.75 -8.76
N ASP A 582 35.81 -19.57 -8.65
CA ASP A 582 36.47 -19.15 -7.38
C ASP A 582 35.82 -17.98 -6.62
N TYR A 583 34.67 -17.45 -7.05
CA TYR A 583 33.93 -16.45 -6.26
C TYR A 583 32.64 -17.03 -5.69
N GLY A 584 32.77 -17.67 -4.52
CA GLY A 584 31.66 -18.05 -3.66
C GLY A 584 30.86 -16.82 -3.21
N VAL A 585 29.80 -16.52 -3.95
CA VAL A 585 28.77 -15.56 -3.55
C VAL A 585 27.86 -16.25 -2.53
N PHE A 586 28.15 -16.08 -1.25
CA PHE A 586 27.18 -16.39 -0.17
C PHE A 586 26.08 -15.31 -0.19
N LEU A 587 25.03 -15.55 -0.99
CA LEU A 587 23.74 -14.92 -0.79
C LEU A 587 23.03 -15.68 0.33
N PHE A 588 22.87 -15.04 1.49
CA PHE A 588 21.86 -15.42 2.47
C PHE A 588 20.48 -15.25 1.83
N SER A 589 20.01 -16.29 1.16
CA SER A 589 18.59 -16.52 0.92
C SER A 589 18.17 -17.64 1.85
N GLY A 590 17.53 -17.26 2.96
CA GLY A 590 16.80 -18.18 3.81
C GLY A 590 15.58 -18.66 3.05
N VAL A 591 15.76 -19.70 2.24
CA VAL A 591 14.66 -20.55 1.76
C VAL A 591 14.88 -21.92 2.38
N TRP A 592 14.33 -22.10 3.58
CA TRP A 592 14.10 -23.44 4.11
C TRP A 592 12.94 -24.06 3.31
N LYS A 593 13.27 -25.04 2.46
CA LYS A 593 12.32 -26.08 2.07
C LYS A 593 13.00 -27.44 2.19
N LEU A 594 12.46 -28.20 3.13
CA LEU A 594 12.66 -29.63 3.34
C LEU A 594 12.50 -30.41 2.02
N ALA A 595 13.52 -31.20 1.68
CA ALA A 595 13.35 -32.47 0.98
C ALA A 595 14.54 -33.40 1.33
N ALA A 596 14.21 -34.63 1.70
CA ALA A 596 15.05 -35.67 2.28
C ALA A 596 16.13 -36.23 1.31
N PRO A 597 17.15 -36.94 1.83
CA PRO A 597 18.36 -37.30 1.09
C PRO A 597 18.19 -38.62 0.33
N GLY A 598 18.76 -38.69 -0.88
CA GLY A 598 18.76 -39.89 -1.68
C GLY A 598 19.88 -39.88 -2.72
N THR A 599 20.97 -40.58 -2.37
CA THR A 599 21.85 -41.35 -3.27
C THR A 599 22.65 -40.61 -4.37
N ALA A 600 23.91 -40.41 -4.02
CA ALA A 600 25.13 -40.71 -4.78
C ALA A 600 24.99 -41.32 -6.20
N CYS A 601 25.74 -40.73 -7.15
CA CYS A 601 26.68 -41.43 -8.07
C CYS A 601 27.43 -40.35 -8.88
N SER A 602 28.70 -40.09 -8.57
CA SER A 602 29.88 -40.70 -9.22
C SER A 602 30.06 -40.32 -10.69
N ALA A 603 31.12 -39.55 -10.92
CA ALA A 603 31.71 -39.28 -12.22
C ALA A 603 32.02 -40.57 -12.99
N ALA A 604 31.83 -40.53 -14.31
CA ALA A 604 32.80 -41.07 -15.26
C ALA A 604 32.50 -40.55 -16.68
N GLN A 605 33.58 -40.19 -17.34
CA GLN A 605 33.69 -39.73 -18.70
C GLN A 605 33.24 -40.79 -19.72
N GLY A 606 32.93 -40.32 -20.93
CA GLY A 606 33.38 -41.02 -22.13
C GLY A 606 32.33 -41.81 -22.90
N ASN A 607 31.87 -41.15 -23.97
CA ASN A 607 31.85 -41.68 -25.33
C ASN A 607 30.90 -42.83 -25.73
N ILE A 608 30.22 -42.56 -26.85
CA ILE A 608 29.79 -43.47 -27.93
C ILE A 608 28.40 -44.13 -27.78
N LYS A 609 27.47 -43.60 -28.58
CA LYS A 609 26.25 -44.23 -29.14
C LYS A 609 26.58 -45.57 -29.85
N PRO A 610 25.66 -46.55 -30.03
CA PRO A 610 24.35 -46.30 -30.64
C PRO A 610 23.15 -47.17 -30.20
N LYS A 611 21.98 -46.65 -30.59
CA LYS A 611 20.66 -47.25 -30.85
C LYS A 611 20.50 -48.78 -30.69
N SER A 612 19.46 -49.16 -29.96
CA SER A 612 18.27 -49.86 -30.48
C SER A 612 17.06 -49.49 -29.64
#